data_AF-A0A8X7XMD3-F1
#
_entry.id   AF-A0A8X7XMD3-F1
#
_cell.length_a   1.000
_cell.length_b   1.000
_cell.length_c   1.000
_cell.angle_alpha   90.00
_cell.angle_beta   90.00
_cell.angle_gamma   90.00
#
_symmetry.space_group_name_H-M   'P 1'
#
loop_
_entity.id
_entity.type
_entity.pdbx_description
1 polymer ?
#
loop_
_entity_poly.entity_id
_entity_poly.type
_entity_poly.pdbx_seq_one_letter_code
_entity_poly.pdbx_strand_id
1 'polypeptide(L)'
;MFVTAGSDTHSWSDWVFTLHCRGGLGRDEGHAGENGTVSGKACPKGLYGIFCEECPAGTYKNVTGSDRALCRPCPADDIPHRAAYVTVRGGIAKTPCPYKCVSDRFHMPHCYTALEELIYTFGGPWLFGLLLLGLLILLALVLSVARMKFVGVDELPGPAPTQHGSQIDHSFPFLESLNEVLETNRAEESQSHVHRMYFMGRNTFSEPWHLPHTPPEQIKEIVYEGAFNTFVDEINGIAAYQWWEGAIYSILSVLAYPLAWSWQQWRRRIKLQRLREFVRSEYDHACLRSCRSRALYEGLKVAATSDLMLVYLDFFLGGDEKRTDIPARLHQRFPMSILFGGDGSYMAPFSIQSDNILTSLMSQMVPPTTWYRMAAGLNAQLRLVRRGRLRVTFRPATTSGHCQYGLLVHAVEKKANRYLLKALMV
;
A
#
# COMPACT_ATOMS: atom_id res chain seq x y z
N MET A 1 -37.92 -80.41 -2.10
CA MET A 1 -36.92 -79.36 -2.42
C MET A 1 -35.88 -80.01 -3.32
N PHE A 2 -35.89 -79.70 -4.61
CA PHE A 2 -34.83 -80.13 -5.52
C PHE A 2 -33.92 -78.91 -5.73
N VAL A 3 -32.69 -78.99 -5.26
CA VAL A 3 -31.67 -78.00 -5.60
C VAL A 3 -31.04 -78.48 -6.89
N THR A 4 -31.34 -77.79 -8.00
CA THR A 4 -30.69 -78.05 -9.28
C THR A 4 -29.62 -76.98 -9.47
N ALA A 5 -28.36 -77.41 -9.55
CA ALA A 5 -27.26 -76.56 -9.94
C ALA A 5 -27.13 -76.65 -11.47
N GLY A 6 -27.42 -75.55 -12.17
CA GLY A 6 -27.13 -75.45 -13.59
C GLY A 6 -25.62 -75.26 -13.76
N SER A 7 -24.95 -76.21 -14.42
CA SER A 7 -23.53 -76.13 -14.73
C SER A 7 -23.32 -75.35 -16.02
N ASP A 8 -23.29 -74.02 -15.93
CA ASP A 8 -22.76 -73.22 -17.03
C ASP A 8 -21.23 -73.16 -16.86
N THR A 9 -20.54 -74.04 -17.59
CA THR A 9 -19.08 -74.09 -17.62
C THR A 9 -18.55 -72.89 -18.38
N HIS A 10 -18.25 -71.78 -17.72
CA HIS A 10 -17.18 -70.86 -18.10
C HIS A 10 -16.79 -69.95 -16.92
N SER A 11 -15.53 -70.07 -16.47
CA SER A 11 -14.77 -69.02 -15.78
C SER A 11 -15.39 -68.41 -14.50
N TRP A 12 -14.99 -68.92 -13.31
CA TRP A 12 -15.15 -68.28 -11.98
C TRP A 12 -16.38 -67.35 -11.87
N SER A 13 -17.57 -67.92 -12.09
CA SER A 13 -18.82 -67.18 -12.15
C SER A 13 -19.74 -67.66 -11.03
N ASP A 14 -20.32 -66.70 -10.31
CA ASP A 14 -21.28 -66.88 -9.22
C ASP A 14 -22.32 -67.97 -9.54
N TRP A 15 -22.43 -68.97 -8.66
CA TRP A 15 -23.46 -69.99 -8.76
C TRP A 15 -24.80 -69.38 -8.34
N VAL A 16 -25.65 -69.05 -9.32
CA VAL A 16 -27.04 -68.62 -9.03
C VAL A 16 -27.89 -69.87 -8.81
N PHE A 17 -28.10 -70.22 -7.54
CA PHE A 17 -29.01 -71.30 -7.18
C PHE A 17 -30.45 -70.81 -7.22
N THR A 18 -31.26 -71.40 -8.09
CA THR A 18 -32.70 -71.09 -8.17
C THR A 18 -33.46 -72.13 -7.35
N LEU A 19 -34.03 -71.73 -6.20
CA LEU A 19 -34.75 -72.64 -5.33
C LEU A 19 -36.21 -72.81 -5.84
N HIS A 20 -36.50 -73.95 -6.47
CA HIS A 20 -37.86 -74.25 -6.95
C HIS A 20 -38.63 -75.10 -5.93
N CYS A 21 -39.58 -74.45 -5.26
CA CYS A 21 -40.52 -75.11 -4.35
C CYS A 21 -41.86 -75.30 -5.06
N ARG A 22 -42.06 -76.47 -5.67
CA ARG A 22 -43.38 -76.93 -6.14
C ARG A 22 -44.06 -77.76 -5.05
N GLY A 23 -45.37 -77.59 -4.90
CA GLY A 23 -46.20 -78.57 -4.20
C GLY A 23 -46.10 -79.93 -4.89
N GLY A 24 -46.20 -81.01 -4.12
CA GLY A 24 -46.25 -82.37 -4.68
C GLY A 24 -47.49 -82.59 -5.55
N LEU A 25 -47.51 -83.66 -6.35
CA LEU A 25 -48.72 -84.05 -7.08
C LEU A 25 -49.79 -84.55 -6.09
N GLY A 26 -51.02 -84.05 -6.25
CA GLY A 26 -52.20 -84.55 -5.54
C GLY A 26 -52.51 -85.99 -5.94
N ARG A 27 -53.07 -86.77 -5.01
CA ARG A 27 -53.24 -88.23 -5.14
C ARG A 27 -54.26 -88.65 -6.20
N ASP A 28 -55.17 -87.76 -6.63
CA ASP A 28 -56.19 -88.05 -7.65
C ASP A 28 -56.28 -86.88 -8.67
N GLU A 29 -56.14 -87.21 -9.96
CA GLU A 29 -56.26 -86.33 -11.15
C GLU A 29 -55.14 -85.32 -11.45
N GLY A 30 -53.95 -85.45 -10.87
CA GLY A 30 -52.72 -84.91 -11.47
C GLY A 30 -52.58 -83.37 -11.50
N HIS A 31 -53.41 -82.63 -10.78
CA HIS A 31 -53.23 -81.19 -10.60
C HIS A 31 -51.95 -80.90 -9.79
N ALA A 32 -51.17 -79.92 -10.25
CA ALA A 32 -49.99 -79.47 -9.53
C ALA A 32 -50.40 -78.86 -8.18
N GLY A 33 -49.77 -79.30 -7.09
CA GLY A 33 -49.99 -78.69 -5.78
C GLY A 33 -49.65 -77.19 -5.79
N GLU A 34 -50.38 -76.42 -4.97
CA GLU A 34 -50.17 -74.98 -4.81
C GLU A 34 -48.70 -74.64 -4.45
N ASN A 35 -48.31 -73.39 -4.69
CA ASN A 35 -46.97 -72.92 -4.35
C ASN A 35 -46.69 -73.16 -2.85
N GLY A 36 -45.72 -74.01 -2.55
CA GLY A 36 -45.35 -74.33 -1.17
C GLY A 36 -44.65 -73.16 -0.48
N THR A 37 -44.91 -72.95 0.80
CA THR A 37 -44.22 -71.96 1.63
C THR A 37 -42.89 -72.53 2.13
N VAL A 38 -41.80 -71.78 1.94
CA VAL A 38 -40.49 -72.11 2.53
C VAL A 38 -40.43 -71.53 3.93
N SER A 39 -40.51 -72.38 4.95
CA SER A 39 -40.30 -71.97 6.34
C SER A 39 -38.85 -72.21 6.77
N GLY A 40 -38.08 -71.13 6.87
CA GLY A 40 -36.74 -71.14 7.46
C GLY A 40 -36.77 -70.80 8.95
N LYS A 41 -35.65 -71.02 9.65
CA LYS A 41 -35.46 -70.43 10.99
C LYS A 41 -35.52 -68.91 10.88
N ALA A 42 -36.22 -68.26 11.81
CA ALA A 42 -36.32 -66.81 11.84
C ALA A 42 -34.93 -66.17 11.96
N CYS A 43 -34.64 -65.20 11.09
CA CYS A 43 -33.36 -64.49 11.15
C CYS A 43 -33.22 -63.68 12.44
N PRO A 44 -31.99 -63.57 12.98
CA PRO A 44 -31.71 -62.73 14.13
C PRO A 44 -31.88 -61.25 13.76
N LYS A 45 -31.84 -60.39 14.80
CA LYS A 45 -31.98 -58.94 14.66
C LYS A 45 -30.94 -58.40 13.65
N GLY A 46 -31.35 -57.47 12.80
CA GLY A 46 -30.49 -56.88 11.75
C GLY A 46 -30.46 -57.62 10.41
N LEU A 47 -30.99 -58.85 10.32
CA LEU A 47 -30.94 -59.68 9.10
C LEU A 47 -32.36 -60.01 8.58
N TYR A 48 -32.52 -60.24 7.28
CA TYR A 48 -33.81 -60.59 6.65
C TYR A 48 -33.63 -61.59 5.48
N GLY A 49 -34.75 -62.12 4.97
CA GLY A 49 -34.76 -63.06 3.87
C GLY A 49 -34.54 -64.51 4.30
N ILE A 50 -34.36 -65.39 3.30
CA ILE A 50 -34.19 -66.84 3.51
C ILE A 50 -32.75 -67.17 3.94
N PHE A 51 -31.77 -66.38 3.47
CA PHE A 51 -30.35 -66.54 3.77
C PHE A 51 -29.84 -65.61 4.88
N CYS A 52 -30.74 -64.89 5.56
CA CYS A 52 -30.41 -63.91 6.57
C CYS A 52 -29.36 -62.89 6.09
N GLU A 53 -29.70 -62.21 5.00
CA GLU A 53 -28.93 -61.10 4.45
C GLU A 53 -29.08 -59.85 5.31
N GLU A 54 -28.10 -58.95 5.24
CA GLU A 54 -28.09 -57.70 6.00
C GLU A 54 -29.19 -56.76 5.53
N CYS A 55 -29.95 -56.17 6.46
CA CYS A 55 -30.94 -55.14 6.13
C CYS A 55 -30.29 -54.00 5.31
N PRO A 56 -31.01 -53.41 4.33
CA PRO A 56 -30.48 -52.32 3.50
C PRO A 56 -29.90 -51.15 4.31
N ALA A 57 -28.89 -50.46 3.76
CA ALA A 57 -28.30 -49.28 4.40
C ALA A 57 -29.37 -48.24 4.75
N GLY A 58 -29.27 -47.64 5.94
CA GLY A 58 -30.27 -46.70 6.46
C GLY A 58 -31.53 -47.36 7.02
N THR A 59 -31.51 -48.68 7.26
CA THR A 59 -32.58 -49.39 7.98
C THR A 59 -32.03 -50.18 9.17
N TYR A 60 -32.86 -50.37 10.20
CA TYR A 60 -32.54 -51.18 11.37
C TYR A 60 -33.68 -52.17 11.66
N LYS A 61 -33.34 -53.27 12.34
CA LYS A 61 -34.30 -54.32 12.71
C LYS A 61 -34.04 -54.81 14.11
N ASN A 62 -34.96 -54.52 15.03
CA ASN A 62 -34.86 -54.84 16.45
C ASN A 62 -35.58 -56.14 16.86
N VAL A 63 -36.32 -56.78 15.95
CA VAL A 63 -37.11 -58.00 16.18
C VAL A 63 -36.57 -59.19 15.38
N THR A 64 -36.80 -60.41 15.86
CA THR A 64 -36.52 -61.66 15.13
C THR A 64 -37.60 -61.95 14.10
N GLY A 65 -37.22 -62.42 12.91
CA GLY A 65 -38.15 -62.74 11.83
C GLY A 65 -37.42 -62.74 10.49
N SER A 66 -38.03 -63.23 9.42
CA SER A 66 -37.38 -63.29 8.09
C SER A 66 -37.96 -62.31 7.07
N ASP A 67 -39.04 -61.60 7.40
CA ASP A 67 -39.68 -60.66 6.49
C ASP A 67 -38.87 -59.37 6.30
N ARG A 68 -38.81 -58.88 5.05
CA ARG A 68 -38.14 -57.62 4.68
C ARG A 68 -38.82 -56.40 5.29
N ALA A 69 -40.14 -56.44 5.48
CA ALA A 69 -40.92 -55.36 6.09
C ALA A 69 -40.54 -55.07 7.55
N LEU A 70 -39.76 -55.95 8.19
CA LEU A 70 -39.25 -55.75 9.55
C LEU A 70 -38.01 -54.83 9.59
N CYS A 71 -37.36 -54.55 8.46
CA CYS A 71 -36.30 -53.55 8.36
C CYS A 71 -36.95 -52.15 8.28
N ARG A 72 -36.89 -51.39 9.38
CA ARG A 72 -37.47 -50.03 9.46
C ARG A 72 -36.43 -48.97 9.13
N PRO A 73 -36.81 -47.86 8.48
CA PRO A 73 -35.87 -46.78 8.20
C PRO A 73 -35.35 -46.14 9.49
N CYS A 74 -34.08 -45.76 9.50
CA CYS A 74 -33.49 -44.96 10.58
C CYS A 74 -34.08 -43.53 10.53
N PRO A 75 -34.24 -42.85 11.68
CA PRO A 75 -34.70 -41.46 11.72
C PRO A 75 -33.77 -40.56 10.90
N ALA A 76 -34.32 -39.66 10.09
CA ALA A 76 -33.52 -38.75 9.25
C ALA A 76 -32.84 -37.63 10.05
N ASP A 77 -33.34 -37.31 11.25
CA ASP A 77 -32.87 -36.20 12.08
C ASP A 77 -31.52 -36.47 12.78
N ASP A 78 -31.01 -37.71 12.70
CA ASP A 78 -29.79 -38.14 13.40
C ASP A 78 -28.51 -38.08 12.56
N ILE A 79 -28.57 -37.70 11.26
CA ILE A 79 -27.38 -37.67 10.38
C ILE A 79 -27.08 -36.29 9.79
N PRO A 80 -25.78 -35.89 9.73
CA PRO A 80 -25.38 -34.65 9.08
C PRO A 80 -25.51 -34.75 7.55
N HIS A 81 -25.79 -33.62 6.88
CA HIS A 81 -26.05 -33.55 5.43
C HIS A 81 -24.97 -34.15 4.51
N ARG A 82 -23.73 -34.30 5.00
CA ARG A 82 -22.59 -34.88 4.25
C ARG A 82 -22.17 -36.27 4.75
N ALA A 83 -23.08 -36.97 5.44
CA ALA A 83 -22.90 -38.37 5.84
C ALA A 83 -23.80 -39.30 5.03
N ALA A 84 -23.32 -40.54 4.87
CA ALA A 84 -24.08 -41.64 4.30
C ALA A 84 -24.10 -42.81 5.30
N TYR A 85 -25.24 -43.48 5.42
CA TYR A 85 -25.35 -44.70 6.22
C TYR A 85 -24.48 -45.81 5.63
N VAL A 86 -23.80 -46.54 6.50
CA VAL A 86 -22.93 -47.67 6.12
C VAL A 86 -23.53 -48.99 6.58
N THR A 87 -23.36 -50.04 5.79
CA THR A 87 -23.69 -51.41 6.23
C THR A 87 -22.59 -51.91 7.16
N VAL A 88 -22.99 -52.59 8.23
CA VAL A 88 -22.06 -53.21 9.18
C VAL A 88 -22.31 -54.71 9.16
N ARG A 89 -21.21 -55.46 9.19
CA ARG A 89 -21.22 -56.92 9.14
C ARG A 89 -22.12 -57.48 10.25
N GLY A 90 -23.17 -58.21 9.87
CA GLY A 90 -24.15 -58.79 10.80
C GLY A 90 -25.42 -57.95 11.03
N GLY A 91 -25.58 -56.82 10.33
CA GLY A 91 -26.81 -56.02 10.31
C GLY A 91 -27.03 -55.13 11.54
N ILE A 92 -27.91 -54.14 11.41
CA ILE A 92 -28.14 -53.10 12.43
C ILE A 92 -29.33 -53.49 13.32
N ALA A 93 -29.07 -53.76 14.60
CA ALA A 93 -30.10 -54.21 15.55
C ALA A 93 -30.74 -53.08 16.39
N LYS A 94 -30.06 -51.95 16.56
CA LYS A 94 -30.47 -50.82 17.42
C LYS A 94 -30.07 -49.49 16.78
N THR A 95 -30.74 -48.41 17.17
CA THR A 95 -30.37 -47.02 16.85
C THR A 95 -29.41 -46.47 17.92
N PRO A 96 -28.50 -45.52 17.60
CA PRO A 96 -28.33 -44.83 16.31
C PRO A 96 -27.65 -45.70 15.24
N CYS A 97 -28.02 -45.46 13.98
CA CYS A 97 -27.49 -46.20 12.84
C CYS A 97 -26.08 -45.69 12.47
N PRO A 98 -25.11 -46.58 12.18
CA PRO A 98 -23.75 -46.19 11.84
C PRO A 98 -23.71 -45.45 10.49
N TYR A 99 -22.95 -44.35 10.46
CA TYR A 99 -22.74 -43.54 9.26
C TYR A 99 -21.24 -43.24 9.07
N LYS A 100 -20.86 -42.93 7.83
CA LYS A 100 -19.53 -42.41 7.48
C LYS A 100 -19.71 -41.17 6.60
N CYS A 101 -18.78 -40.22 6.68
CA CYS A 101 -18.76 -39.11 5.76
C CYS A 101 -18.52 -39.59 4.31
N VAL A 102 -19.13 -38.91 3.34
CA VAL A 102 -19.08 -39.28 1.91
C VAL A 102 -17.64 -39.30 1.35
N SER A 103 -16.73 -38.55 1.96
CA SER A 103 -15.31 -38.50 1.58
C SER A 103 -14.43 -38.41 2.82
N ASP A 104 -13.21 -38.94 2.74
CA ASP A 104 -12.21 -38.87 3.81
C ASP A 104 -11.68 -37.43 4.06
N ARG A 105 -12.09 -36.44 3.25
CA ARG A 105 -11.80 -35.00 3.48
C ARG A 105 -12.66 -34.37 4.58
N PHE A 106 -13.72 -35.04 4.99
CA PHE A 106 -14.64 -34.56 6.02
C PHE A 106 -14.37 -35.30 7.33
N HIS A 107 -14.29 -34.54 8.43
CA HIS A 107 -13.98 -35.08 9.74
C HIS A 107 -15.26 -35.40 10.53
N MET A 108 -15.29 -36.59 11.14
CA MET A 108 -16.41 -37.06 11.97
C MET A 108 -16.31 -36.38 13.36
N PRO A 109 -17.41 -35.98 14.02
CA PRO A 109 -18.79 -36.47 13.87
C PRO A 109 -19.69 -35.71 12.88
N HIS A 110 -19.47 -34.41 12.64
CA HIS A 110 -20.41 -33.60 11.85
C HIS A 110 -20.13 -33.56 10.35
N CYS A 111 -19.07 -34.24 9.89
CA CYS A 111 -18.60 -34.23 8.50
C CYS A 111 -18.33 -32.81 7.97
N TYR A 112 -17.67 -31.99 8.81
CA TYR A 112 -17.22 -30.65 8.44
C TYR A 112 -15.87 -30.69 7.71
N THR A 113 -15.60 -29.64 6.95
CA THR A 113 -14.26 -29.36 6.41
C THR A 113 -13.34 -28.82 7.51
N ALA A 114 -12.02 -28.93 7.32
CA ALA A 114 -11.04 -28.40 8.29
C ALA A 114 -11.23 -26.90 8.59
N LEU A 115 -11.70 -26.11 7.61
CA LEU A 115 -11.99 -24.69 7.79
C LEU A 115 -13.30 -24.46 8.56
N GLU A 116 -14.34 -25.26 8.31
CA GLU A 116 -15.59 -25.20 9.09
C GLU A 116 -15.36 -25.61 10.54
N GLU A 117 -14.55 -26.64 10.81
CA GLU A 117 -14.16 -27.00 12.18
C GLU A 117 -13.44 -25.85 12.87
N LEU A 118 -12.51 -25.16 12.18
CA LEU A 118 -11.88 -23.96 12.72
C LEU A 118 -12.94 -22.89 13.06
N ILE A 119 -13.87 -22.61 12.15
CA ILE A 119 -14.93 -21.62 12.40
C ILE A 119 -15.79 -21.99 13.61
N TYR A 120 -16.19 -23.26 13.73
CA TYR A 120 -17.06 -23.72 14.82
C TYR A 120 -16.32 -23.89 16.15
N THR A 121 -15.02 -24.20 16.16
CA THR A 121 -14.19 -24.21 17.39
C THR A 121 -14.07 -22.81 17.99
N PHE A 122 -14.05 -21.76 17.16
CA PHE A 122 -14.08 -20.36 17.61
C PHE A 122 -15.49 -19.83 17.93
N GLY A 123 -16.49 -20.71 18.08
CA GLY A 123 -17.85 -20.32 18.47
C GLY A 123 -18.76 -19.97 17.29
N GLY A 124 -18.38 -20.35 16.06
CA GLY A 124 -19.22 -20.26 14.87
C GLY A 124 -18.90 -19.07 13.97
N PRO A 125 -19.61 -18.97 12.82
CA PRO A 125 -19.28 -18.01 11.75
C PRO A 125 -19.30 -16.55 12.20
N TRP A 126 -20.25 -16.21 13.07
CA TRP A 126 -20.43 -14.86 13.58
C TRP A 126 -19.30 -14.42 14.51
N LEU A 127 -18.94 -15.26 15.50
CA LEU A 127 -17.85 -14.94 16.43
C LEU A 127 -16.50 -14.91 15.72
N PHE A 128 -16.23 -15.88 14.85
CA PHE A 128 -15.02 -15.89 14.03
C PHE A 128 -14.92 -14.65 13.13
N GLY A 129 -16.04 -14.25 12.50
CA GLY A 129 -16.11 -13.04 11.68
C GLY A 129 -15.84 -11.76 12.47
N LEU A 130 -16.42 -11.62 13.67
CA LEU A 130 -16.16 -10.48 14.56
C LEU A 130 -14.71 -10.43 15.03
N LEU A 131 -14.11 -11.58 15.34
CA LEU A 131 -12.72 -11.69 15.79
C LEU A 131 -11.76 -11.32 14.63
N LEU A 132 -12.03 -11.80 13.42
CA LEU A 132 -11.28 -11.44 12.22
C LEU A 132 -11.41 -9.94 11.90
N LEU A 133 -12.62 -9.38 12.01
CA LEU A 133 -12.85 -7.94 11.83
C LEU A 133 -12.10 -7.12 12.88
N GLY A 134 -12.13 -7.54 14.14
CA GLY A 134 -11.36 -6.91 15.22
C GLY A 134 -9.86 -6.94 14.96
N LEU A 135 -9.32 -8.06 14.48
CA LEU A 135 -7.91 -8.18 14.10
C LEU A 135 -7.55 -7.23 12.95
N LEU A 136 -8.42 -7.10 11.93
CA LEU A 136 -8.21 -6.18 10.82
C LEU A 136 -8.28 -4.71 11.26
N ILE A 137 -9.20 -4.35 12.16
CA ILE A 137 -9.29 -3.00 12.73
C ILE A 137 -8.06 -2.72 13.59
N LEU A 138 -7.62 -3.66 14.41
CA LEU A 138 -6.42 -3.53 15.23
C LEU A 138 -5.17 -3.36 14.35
N LEU A 139 -5.05 -4.13 13.27
CA LEU A 139 -3.98 -3.96 12.29
C LEU A 139 -4.04 -2.58 11.63
N ALA A 140 -5.24 -2.11 11.23
CA ALA A 140 -5.43 -0.79 10.67
C ALA A 140 -5.07 0.33 11.65
N LEU A 141 -5.41 0.17 12.94
CA LEU A 141 -5.06 1.10 14.01
C LEU A 141 -3.55 1.11 14.26
N VAL A 142 -2.89 -0.05 14.33
CA VAL A 142 -1.44 -0.15 14.45
C VAL A 142 -0.76 0.52 13.26
N LEU A 143 -1.25 0.31 12.04
CA LEU A 143 -0.74 0.98 10.84
C LEU A 143 -1.01 2.49 10.86
N SER A 144 -2.14 2.94 11.39
CA SER A 144 -2.49 4.36 11.55
C SER A 144 -1.61 5.04 12.60
N VAL A 145 -1.41 4.40 13.76
CA VAL A 145 -0.52 4.89 14.82
C VAL A 145 0.93 4.85 14.36
N ALA A 146 1.36 3.80 13.64
CA ALA A 146 2.66 3.77 12.99
C ALA A 146 2.79 4.96 12.03
N ARG A 147 1.78 5.24 11.20
CA ARG A 147 1.77 6.46 10.37
C ARG A 147 1.88 7.74 11.21
N MET A 148 1.14 7.88 12.31
CA MET A 148 1.22 9.08 13.15
C MET A 148 2.56 9.20 13.87
N LYS A 149 3.18 8.09 14.29
CA LYS A 149 4.51 8.08 14.91
C LYS A 149 5.61 8.33 13.87
N PHE A 150 5.55 7.75 12.68
CA PHE A 150 6.50 8.03 11.60
C PHE A 150 6.31 9.42 10.96
N VAL A 151 5.11 10.00 11.06
CA VAL A 151 4.85 11.38 10.63
C VAL A 151 5.14 12.40 11.74
N GLY A 152 5.07 12.01 13.02
CA GLY A 152 5.17 12.91 14.17
C GLY A 152 6.40 12.74 15.09
N VAL A 153 7.33 11.83 14.81
CA VAL A 153 8.52 11.60 15.68
C VAL A 153 9.80 12.30 15.20
N ASP A 154 9.79 13.03 14.08
CA ASP A 154 10.92 13.86 13.63
C ASP A 154 10.69 15.37 13.82
N GLU A 155 9.85 15.76 14.78
CA GLU A 155 9.93 17.08 15.41
C GLU A 155 10.52 16.91 16.81
N LEU A 156 11.80 16.53 16.88
CA LEU A 156 12.59 16.79 18.09
C LEU A 156 13.31 18.14 17.90
N PRO A 157 13.09 19.12 18.78
CA PRO A 157 13.63 20.47 18.62
C PRO A 157 15.11 20.49 19.02
N GLY A 158 15.99 20.62 18.04
CA GLY A 158 17.30 21.24 18.24
C GLY A 158 17.13 22.77 18.28
N PRO A 159 17.95 23.52 19.05
CA PRO A 159 17.70 24.94 19.32
C PRO A 159 18.07 25.79 18.09
N ALA A 160 17.13 25.94 17.16
CA ALA A 160 17.08 27.02 16.18
C ALA A 160 15.66 27.06 15.58
N PRO A 161 15.05 28.23 15.38
CA PRO A 161 13.64 28.34 15.01
C PRO A 161 13.43 27.89 13.55
N THR A 162 13.08 26.63 13.36
CA THR A 162 12.48 26.14 12.12
C THR A 162 11.05 26.68 12.05
N GLN A 163 10.87 27.74 11.25
CA GLN A 163 9.56 28.30 10.98
C GLN A 163 8.69 27.27 10.25
N HIS A 164 7.65 26.83 10.96
CA HIS A 164 6.58 25.99 10.48
C HIS A 164 5.89 26.63 9.27
N GLY A 165 6.05 26.00 8.10
CA GLY A 165 5.20 26.22 6.94
C GLY A 165 3.89 25.45 7.11
N SER A 166 2.95 26.02 7.88
CA SER A 166 1.54 25.62 7.85
C SER A 166 0.69 26.81 8.21
N GLN A 167 -0.17 27.22 7.28
CA GLN A 167 -1.47 27.85 7.50
C GLN A 167 -1.55 28.72 8.77
N ILE A 168 -1.40 30.04 8.60
CA ILE A 168 -1.66 31.03 9.64
C ILE A 168 -3.14 30.93 10.02
N ASP A 169 -3.46 30.06 10.98
CA ASP A 169 -4.61 30.21 11.84
C ASP A 169 -4.27 31.34 12.83
N HIS A 170 -5.05 32.41 12.75
CA HIS A 170 -4.94 33.61 13.59
C HIS A 170 -5.36 33.32 15.05
N SER A 171 -4.66 32.42 15.72
CA SER A 171 -4.91 32.10 17.13
C SER A 171 -3.64 31.69 17.88
N PHE A 172 -2.54 32.43 17.68
CA PHE A 172 -1.40 32.40 18.59
C PHE A 172 -1.19 33.80 19.19
N PRO A 173 -0.83 33.90 20.49
CA PRO A 173 -0.64 35.19 21.15
C PRO A 173 0.49 35.96 20.46
N PHE A 174 0.17 37.18 20.03
CA PHE A 174 1.05 38.09 19.30
C PHE A 174 2.19 38.57 20.21
N LEU A 175 3.36 37.95 20.09
CA LEU A 175 4.60 38.40 20.75
C LEU A 175 5.37 39.31 19.80
N GLU A 176 5.17 40.61 19.95
CA GLU A 176 5.73 41.66 19.09
C GLU A 176 7.27 41.63 19.05
N SER A 177 7.92 41.29 20.17
CA SER A 177 9.40 41.21 20.25
C SER A 177 10.00 40.05 19.46
N LEU A 178 9.34 38.89 19.45
CA LEU A 178 9.80 37.75 18.66
C LEU A 178 9.58 38.04 17.18
N ASN A 179 8.46 38.68 16.84
CA ASN A 179 8.16 39.07 15.47
C ASN A 179 9.18 40.08 14.95
N GLU A 180 9.59 41.07 15.74
CA GLU A 180 10.63 42.03 15.35
C GLU A 180 11.96 41.34 15.04
N VAL A 181 12.42 40.43 15.92
CA VAL A 181 13.65 39.64 15.69
C VAL A 181 13.53 38.69 14.49
N LEU A 182 12.33 38.14 14.25
CA LEU A 182 12.07 37.27 13.11
C LEU A 182 12.07 38.05 11.80
N GLU A 183 11.50 39.25 11.80
CA GLU A 183 11.45 40.16 10.66
C GLU A 183 12.84 40.74 10.35
N THR A 184 13.66 41.05 11.35
CA THR A 184 15.06 41.48 11.12
C THR A 184 15.89 40.36 10.52
N ASN A 185 15.81 39.13 11.06
CA ASN A 185 16.48 37.97 10.47
C ASN A 185 16.00 37.69 9.02
N ARG A 186 14.68 37.78 8.76
CA ARG A 186 14.13 37.63 7.40
C ARG A 186 14.67 38.70 6.45
N ALA A 187 14.76 39.95 6.90
CA ALA A 187 15.30 41.04 6.11
C ALA A 187 16.78 40.80 5.79
N GLU A 188 17.60 40.42 6.78
CA GLU A 188 19.02 40.14 6.60
C GLU A 188 19.30 38.93 5.68
N GLU A 189 18.55 37.83 5.83
CA GLU A 189 18.66 36.66 4.94
C GLU A 189 18.28 37.01 3.49
N SER A 190 17.23 37.80 3.30
CA SER A 190 16.80 38.20 1.96
C SER A 190 17.78 39.16 1.27
N GLN A 191 18.45 40.01 2.04
CA GLN A 191 19.48 40.92 1.55
C GLN A 191 20.79 40.21 1.23
N SER A 192 21.12 39.12 1.90
CA SER A 192 22.34 38.34 1.66
C SER A 192 22.18 37.24 0.61
N HIS A 193 20.94 36.82 0.31
CA HIS A 193 20.66 35.80 -0.70
C HIS A 193 21.08 36.24 -2.10
N VAL A 194 21.88 35.41 -2.79
CA VAL A 194 22.33 35.65 -4.17
C VAL A 194 21.49 34.88 -5.17
N HIS A 195 21.51 33.57 -5.08
CA HIS A 195 20.94 32.69 -6.09
C HIS A 195 20.40 31.40 -5.48
N ARG A 196 19.31 30.92 -6.06
CA ARG A 196 18.68 29.64 -5.73
C ARG A 196 18.93 28.66 -6.87
N MET A 197 19.66 27.59 -6.57
CA MET A 197 19.95 26.53 -7.51
C MET A 197 19.02 25.34 -7.24
N TYR A 198 18.27 24.91 -8.26
CA TYR A 198 17.36 23.78 -8.13
C TYR A 198 18.06 22.46 -8.48
N PHE A 199 17.76 21.42 -7.71
CA PHE A 199 18.17 20.07 -8.04
C PHE A 199 17.37 19.55 -9.22
N MET A 200 18.07 18.94 -10.15
CA MET A 200 17.49 18.21 -11.27
C MET A 200 17.04 16.83 -10.79
N GLY A 201 16.16 16.20 -11.56
CA GLY A 201 15.63 14.87 -11.23
C GLY A 201 14.27 14.89 -10.55
N ARG A 202 13.43 13.89 -10.84
CA ARG A 202 12.07 13.72 -10.26
C ARG A 202 12.04 13.07 -8.88
N ASN A 203 13.18 12.89 -8.24
CA ASN A 203 13.32 12.16 -6.99
C ASN A 203 12.71 10.74 -7.03
N THR A 204 12.96 10.04 -8.13
CA THR A 204 12.53 8.65 -8.31
C THR A 204 13.73 7.72 -8.22
N PHE A 205 13.53 6.43 -7.96
CA PHE A 205 14.64 5.48 -7.89
C PHE A 205 15.47 5.41 -9.18
N SER A 206 14.86 5.68 -10.33
CA SER A 206 15.53 5.76 -11.64
C SER A 206 16.22 7.11 -11.88
N GLU A 207 15.75 8.17 -11.23
CA GLU A 207 16.16 9.54 -11.50
C GLU A 207 16.21 10.29 -10.16
N PRO A 208 17.29 10.08 -9.37
CA PRO A 208 17.50 10.74 -8.10
C PRO A 208 17.76 12.23 -8.31
N TRP A 209 17.71 12.98 -7.20
CA TRP A 209 18.15 14.37 -7.20
C TRP A 209 19.62 14.47 -7.58
N HIS A 210 19.94 15.43 -8.43
CA HIS A 210 21.32 15.73 -8.79
C HIS A 210 21.50 17.21 -9.15
N LEU A 211 22.68 17.76 -8.87
CA LEU A 211 23.09 19.08 -9.31
C LEU A 211 23.99 18.96 -10.56
N PRO A 212 23.89 19.90 -11.53
CA PRO A 212 24.83 19.97 -12.63
C PRO A 212 26.22 20.43 -12.14
N HIS A 213 27.28 19.88 -12.74
CA HIS A 213 28.67 20.24 -12.40
C HIS A 213 29.03 21.67 -12.81
N THR A 214 28.35 22.28 -13.79
CA THR A 214 28.65 23.65 -14.20
C THR A 214 27.95 24.66 -13.29
N PRO A 215 28.68 25.53 -12.56
CA PRO A 215 28.06 26.57 -11.76
C PRO A 215 27.36 27.58 -12.68
N PRO A 216 26.13 28.02 -12.38
CA PRO A 216 25.45 29.07 -13.13
C PRO A 216 26.22 30.39 -13.07
N GLU A 217 26.08 31.22 -14.12
CA GLU A 217 26.81 32.50 -14.25
C GLU A 217 26.58 33.42 -13.03
N GLN A 218 25.43 33.32 -12.36
CA GLN A 218 25.12 34.13 -11.17
C GLN A 218 25.97 33.78 -9.94
N ILE A 219 26.52 32.56 -9.84
CA ILE A 219 27.33 32.13 -8.68
C ILE A 219 28.81 31.96 -9.01
N LYS A 220 29.17 32.00 -10.29
CA LYS A 220 30.55 31.80 -10.78
C LYS A 220 31.56 32.77 -10.15
N GLU A 221 31.10 33.96 -9.76
CA GLU A 221 31.93 34.96 -9.07
C GLU A 221 32.10 34.72 -7.57
N ILE A 222 31.24 33.91 -6.94
CA ILE A 222 31.28 33.63 -5.49
C ILE A 222 31.91 32.27 -5.22
N VAL A 223 31.96 31.41 -6.23
CA VAL A 223 32.33 30.00 -6.08
C VAL A 223 33.60 29.66 -6.84
N TYR A 224 34.48 28.85 -6.25
CA TYR A 224 35.58 28.20 -6.94
C TYR A 224 35.08 26.99 -7.73
N GLU A 225 35.18 27.05 -9.07
CA GLU A 225 34.65 26.01 -9.98
C GLU A 225 35.17 24.60 -9.65
N GLY A 226 36.46 24.45 -9.34
CA GLY A 226 37.04 23.15 -9.00
C GLY A 226 36.45 22.55 -7.72
N ALA A 227 36.38 23.33 -6.64
CA ALA A 227 35.81 22.89 -5.36
C ALA A 227 34.29 22.69 -5.44
N PHE A 228 33.60 23.43 -6.32
CA PHE A 228 32.18 23.23 -6.60
C PHE A 228 31.92 21.87 -7.24
N ASN A 229 32.76 21.43 -8.18
CA ASN A 229 32.59 20.13 -8.82
C ASN A 229 32.66 18.99 -7.80
N THR A 230 33.65 19.02 -6.90
CA THR A 230 33.77 18.05 -5.80
C THR A 230 32.56 18.07 -4.87
N PHE A 231 32.08 19.27 -4.51
CA PHE A 231 30.86 19.42 -3.72
C PHE A 231 29.63 18.82 -4.41
N VAL A 232 29.50 19.03 -5.73
CA VAL A 232 28.42 18.43 -6.53
C VAL A 232 28.54 16.91 -6.58
N ASP A 233 29.74 16.35 -6.73
CA ASP A 233 29.97 14.89 -6.69
C ASP A 233 29.50 14.29 -5.36
N GLU A 234 29.84 14.92 -4.23
CA GLU A 234 29.45 14.48 -2.89
C GLU A 234 27.93 14.57 -2.70
N ILE A 235 27.31 15.69 -3.09
CA ILE A 235 25.85 15.84 -3.04
C ILE A 235 25.14 14.80 -3.90
N ASN A 236 25.60 14.60 -5.14
CA ASN A 236 25.01 13.64 -6.07
C ASN A 236 25.17 12.20 -5.53
N GLY A 237 26.30 11.90 -4.88
CA GLY A 237 26.53 10.64 -4.18
C GLY A 237 25.57 10.42 -3.00
N ILE A 238 25.32 11.45 -2.18
CA ILE A 238 24.36 11.38 -1.07
C ILE A 238 22.93 11.20 -1.59
N ALA A 239 22.57 11.91 -2.65
CA ALA A 239 21.24 11.88 -3.25
C ALA A 239 20.93 10.59 -4.02
N ALA A 240 21.95 9.87 -4.50
CA ALA A 240 21.78 8.63 -5.25
C ALA A 240 21.08 7.52 -4.43
N TYR A 241 20.17 6.79 -5.07
CA TYR A 241 19.50 5.65 -4.47
C TYR A 241 20.30 4.37 -4.65
N GLN A 242 20.35 3.55 -3.59
CA GLN A 242 20.92 2.20 -3.68
C GLN A 242 19.90 1.23 -4.30
N TRP A 243 20.37 0.21 -5.01
CA TRP A 243 19.52 -0.73 -5.76
C TRP A 243 18.49 -1.45 -4.87
N TRP A 244 18.86 -1.81 -3.65
CA TRP A 244 17.98 -2.51 -2.72
C TRP A 244 16.82 -1.63 -2.25
N GLU A 245 16.97 -0.31 -2.23
CA GLU A 245 15.89 0.61 -1.84
C GLU A 245 14.70 0.52 -2.82
N GLY A 246 15.02 0.45 -4.11
CA GLY A 246 14.06 0.24 -5.18
C GLY A 246 13.46 -1.17 -5.17
N ALA A 247 14.24 -2.19 -4.82
CA ALA A 247 13.76 -3.56 -4.68
C ALA A 247 12.71 -3.70 -3.56
N ILE A 248 12.99 -3.13 -2.37
CA ILE A 248 12.03 -3.12 -1.25
C ILE A 248 10.76 -2.37 -1.64
N TYR A 249 10.88 -1.21 -2.27
CA TYR A 249 9.72 -0.47 -2.76
C TYR A 249 8.89 -1.29 -3.74
N SER A 250 9.54 -2.00 -4.66
CA SER A 250 8.87 -2.84 -5.66
C SER A 250 8.09 -3.99 -4.99
N ILE A 251 8.71 -4.68 -4.02
CA ILE A 251 8.04 -5.75 -3.25
C ILE A 251 6.85 -5.18 -2.47
N LEU A 252 7.05 -4.08 -1.75
CA LEU A 252 5.97 -3.42 -0.99
C LEU A 252 4.86 -2.93 -1.90
N SER A 253 5.17 -2.47 -3.12
CA SER A 253 4.15 -1.96 -4.05
C SER A 253 3.16 -3.04 -4.50
N VAL A 254 3.64 -4.29 -4.62
CA VAL A 254 2.82 -5.46 -4.95
C VAL A 254 2.04 -5.96 -3.73
N LEU A 255 2.68 -6.00 -2.55
CA LEU A 255 2.05 -6.52 -1.32
C LEU A 255 1.04 -5.55 -0.70
N ALA A 256 1.42 -4.27 -0.60
CA ALA A 256 0.67 -3.24 0.08
C ALA A 256 1.12 -1.84 -0.38
N TYR A 257 0.49 -1.32 -1.43
CA TYR A 257 0.78 0.01 -1.98
C TYR A 257 0.86 1.15 -0.93
N PRO A 258 -0.02 1.22 0.10
CA PRO A 258 0.07 2.28 1.10
C PRO A 258 1.34 2.20 1.97
N LEU A 259 1.92 1.00 2.15
CA LEU A 259 3.20 0.80 2.84
C LEU A 259 4.38 1.17 1.92
N ALA A 260 4.28 0.84 0.64
CA ALA A 260 5.27 1.23 -0.37
C ALA A 260 5.42 2.76 -0.45
N TRP A 261 4.30 3.48 -0.49
CA TRP A 261 4.30 4.94 -0.51
C TRP A 261 4.93 5.52 0.76
N SER A 262 4.59 5.01 1.95
CA SER A 262 5.20 5.49 3.20
C SER A 262 6.70 5.21 3.26
N TRP A 263 7.13 4.04 2.78
CA TRP A 263 8.55 3.68 2.68
C TRP A 263 9.30 4.65 1.78
N GLN A 264 8.77 4.94 0.59
CA GLN A 264 9.37 5.87 -0.35
C GLN A 264 9.49 7.28 0.25
N GLN A 265 8.44 7.78 0.90
CA GLN A 265 8.47 9.08 1.56
C GLN A 265 9.49 9.13 2.71
N TRP A 266 9.56 8.07 3.51
CA TRP A 266 10.57 7.96 4.57
C TRP A 266 12.00 7.98 4.02
N ARG A 267 12.29 7.24 2.95
CA ARG A 267 13.60 7.28 2.28
C ARG A 267 13.96 8.67 1.76
N ARG A 268 13.00 9.39 1.16
CA ARG A 268 13.20 10.77 0.69
C ARG A 268 13.52 11.73 1.84
N ARG A 269 12.85 11.59 2.97
CA ARG A 269 13.11 12.40 4.17
C ARG A 269 14.52 12.19 4.72
N ILE A 270 14.94 10.92 4.86
CA ILE A 270 16.30 10.59 5.31
C ILE A 270 17.34 11.20 4.38
N LYS A 271 17.12 11.13 3.06
CA LYS A 271 18.04 11.72 2.07
C LYS A 271 18.11 13.24 2.21
N LEU A 272 16.98 13.91 2.40
CA LEU A 272 16.95 15.36 2.64
C LEU A 272 17.62 15.74 3.96
N GLN A 273 17.39 15.00 5.05
CA GLN A 273 18.04 15.22 6.34
C GLN A 273 19.55 15.10 6.21
N ARG A 274 20.05 14.03 5.56
CA ARG A 274 21.48 13.85 5.28
C ARG A 274 22.05 14.96 4.42
N LEU A 275 21.35 15.41 3.38
CA LEU A 275 21.80 16.54 2.57
C LEU A 275 21.89 17.84 3.40
N ARG A 276 20.94 18.07 4.30
CA ARG A 276 20.97 19.23 5.21
C ARG A 276 22.10 19.15 6.23
N GLU A 277 22.31 17.99 6.84
CA GLU A 277 23.41 17.74 7.78
C GLU A 277 24.77 17.88 7.09
N PHE A 278 24.89 17.31 5.89
CA PHE A 278 26.10 17.43 5.08
C PHE A 278 26.46 18.90 4.81
N VAL A 279 25.51 19.69 4.29
CA VAL A 279 25.76 21.11 4.00
C VAL A 279 25.94 21.94 5.26
N ARG A 280 25.28 21.61 6.38
CA ARG A 280 25.34 22.41 7.61
C ARG A 280 26.58 22.13 8.45
N SER A 281 27.03 20.89 8.52
CA SER A 281 28.05 20.47 9.51
C SER A 281 29.22 19.66 8.96
N GLU A 282 29.04 18.88 7.88
CA GLU A 282 30.12 18.03 7.39
C GLU A 282 30.98 18.73 6.33
N TYR A 283 30.36 19.54 5.48
CA TYR A 283 31.04 20.27 4.41
C TYR A 283 31.62 21.59 4.91
N ASP A 284 32.90 21.86 4.61
CA ASP A 284 33.66 23.04 5.06
C ASP A 284 33.40 24.32 4.23
N HIS A 285 32.40 24.27 3.35
CA HIS A 285 32.03 25.35 2.44
C HIS A 285 33.20 25.81 1.55
N ALA A 286 34.22 24.96 1.31
CA ALA A 286 35.41 25.30 0.53
C ALA A 286 35.12 25.82 -0.88
N CYS A 287 33.95 25.50 -1.45
CA CYS A 287 33.52 26.05 -2.72
C CYS A 287 33.32 27.57 -2.68
N LEU A 288 33.00 28.16 -1.53
CA LEU A 288 32.78 29.61 -1.40
C LEU A 288 34.11 30.38 -1.36
N ARG A 289 34.14 31.55 -2.02
CA ARG A 289 35.30 32.45 -1.99
C ARG A 289 35.41 33.22 -0.67
N SER A 290 34.29 33.53 -0.02
CA SER A 290 34.27 34.30 1.23
C SER A 290 34.81 33.50 2.40
N CYS A 291 35.83 34.03 3.08
CA CYS A 291 36.37 33.44 4.30
C CYS A 291 35.33 33.43 5.44
N ARG A 292 34.53 34.49 5.58
CA ARG A 292 33.49 34.57 6.61
C ARG A 292 32.36 33.57 6.40
N SER A 293 31.86 33.41 5.17
CA SER A 293 30.78 32.45 4.92
C SER A 293 31.23 31.02 5.23
N ARG A 294 32.50 30.70 4.96
CA ARG A 294 33.14 29.42 5.32
C ARG A 294 33.26 29.24 6.83
N ALA A 295 33.75 30.25 7.53
CA ALA A 295 33.97 30.16 8.98
C ALA A 295 32.64 30.04 9.77
N LEU A 296 31.57 30.67 9.28
CA LEU A 296 30.27 30.69 9.97
C LEU A 296 29.32 29.57 9.52
N TYR A 297 29.64 28.83 8.46
CA TYR A 297 28.74 27.83 7.86
C TYR A 297 27.37 28.42 7.46
N GLU A 298 27.34 29.70 7.07
CA GLU A 298 26.11 30.45 6.74
C GLU A 298 25.92 30.69 5.24
N GLY A 299 26.90 30.33 4.41
CA GLY A 299 26.88 30.65 2.97
C GLY A 299 25.98 29.76 2.10
N LEU A 300 25.56 28.60 2.61
CA LEU A 300 24.77 27.61 1.89
C LEU A 300 23.61 27.12 2.76
N LYS A 301 22.39 27.06 2.20
CA LYS A 301 21.24 26.42 2.86
C LYS A 301 20.48 25.51 1.90
N VAL A 302 20.15 24.31 2.35
CA VAL A 302 19.35 23.34 1.59
C VAL A 302 17.92 23.31 2.10
N ALA A 303 16.97 23.52 1.20
CA ALA A 303 15.55 23.41 1.49
C ALA A 303 14.83 22.62 0.39
N ALA A 304 13.62 22.19 0.71
CA ALA A 304 12.83 21.30 -0.12
C ALA A 304 11.36 21.67 -0.02
N THR A 305 10.61 21.29 -1.05
CA THR A 305 9.16 21.38 -1.06
C THR A 305 8.55 20.34 -0.11
N SER A 306 7.34 20.61 0.40
CA SER A 306 6.66 19.75 1.39
C SER A 306 6.35 18.34 0.88
N ASP A 307 6.22 18.18 -0.43
CA ASP A 307 6.02 16.92 -1.14
C ASP A 307 7.32 16.16 -1.43
N LEU A 308 8.48 16.74 -1.08
CA LEU A 308 9.82 16.16 -1.28
C LEU A 308 10.08 15.77 -2.73
N MET A 309 9.54 16.52 -3.69
CA MET A 309 9.82 16.30 -5.12
C MET A 309 10.90 17.25 -5.63
N LEU A 310 10.96 18.46 -5.09
CA LEU A 310 11.91 19.49 -5.49
C LEU A 310 12.77 19.88 -4.29
N VAL A 311 14.09 19.88 -4.49
CA VAL A 311 15.09 20.39 -3.55
C VAL A 311 15.83 21.53 -4.21
N TYR A 312 16.24 22.51 -3.40
CA TYR A 312 17.02 23.65 -3.85
C TYR A 312 18.07 24.02 -2.82
N LEU A 313 19.16 24.58 -3.34
CA LEU A 313 20.30 25.09 -2.61
C LEU A 313 20.33 26.62 -2.77
N ASP A 314 20.23 27.32 -1.66
CA ASP A 314 20.29 28.77 -1.59
C ASP A 314 21.71 29.23 -1.21
N PHE A 315 22.26 30.18 -1.98
CA PHE A 315 23.57 30.78 -1.77
C PHE A 315 23.44 32.15 -1.10
N PHE A 316 24.22 32.39 -0.05
CA PHE A 316 24.25 33.63 0.71
C PHE A 316 25.65 34.24 0.73
N LEU A 317 25.74 35.57 0.70
CA LEU A 317 27.01 36.28 0.83
C LEU A 317 27.44 36.41 2.29
N GLY A 318 28.67 35.97 2.57
CA GLY A 318 29.37 36.40 3.77
C GLY A 318 29.73 37.87 3.63
N GLY A 319 29.37 38.70 4.61
CA GLY A 319 29.47 40.17 4.55
C GLY A 319 30.82 40.77 4.11
N ASP A 320 31.89 39.98 4.08
CA ASP A 320 33.22 40.34 3.56
C ASP A 320 33.23 40.56 2.04
N GLU A 321 32.25 39.99 1.31
CA GLU A 321 32.11 40.11 -0.15
C GLU A 321 31.10 41.18 -0.59
N LYS A 322 30.69 42.10 0.30
CA LYS A 322 29.75 43.19 0.00
C LYS A 322 30.33 44.20 -1.01
N ARG A 323 30.43 43.80 -2.28
CA ARG A 323 30.56 44.70 -3.43
C ARG A 323 29.18 45.31 -3.69
N THR A 324 29.12 46.57 -4.12
CA THR A 324 27.87 47.27 -4.42
C THR A 324 27.02 46.60 -5.51
N ASP A 325 27.61 45.69 -6.28
CA ASP A 325 27.00 44.99 -7.41
C ASP A 325 26.43 43.60 -7.03
N ILE A 326 26.81 43.08 -5.86
CA ILE A 326 26.46 41.72 -5.39
C ILE A 326 25.95 41.84 -3.94
N PRO A 327 24.68 41.53 -3.66
CA PRO A 327 23.72 40.85 -4.51
C PRO A 327 23.10 41.76 -5.58
N ALA A 328 22.89 41.22 -6.77
CA ALA A 328 22.20 41.91 -7.85
C ALA A 328 20.82 42.42 -7.38
N ARG A 329 20.50 43.68 -7.72
CA ARG A 329 19.17 44.27 -7.46
C ARG A 329 18.10 43.38 -8.09
N LEU A 330 16.91 43.31 -7.50
CA LEU A 330 15.87 42.39 -7.99
C LEU A 330 15.60 42.53 -9.51
N HIS A 331 15.62 43.75 -10.05
CA HIS A 331 15.47 44.03 -11.48
C HIS A 331 16.51 43.30 -12.37
N GLN A 332 17.74 43.14 -11.88
CA GLN A 332 18.84 42.45 -12.55
C GLN A 332 18.76 40.92 -12.37
N ARG A 333 17.91 40.41 -11.48
CA ARG A 333 17.66 38.97 -11.30
C ARG A 333 16.62 38.42 -12.28
N PHE A 334 15.94 39.29 -13.02
CA PHE A 334 15.01 38.85 -14.05
C PHE A 334 15.74 38.55 -15.36
N PRO A 335 15.33 37.50 -16.10
CA PRO A 335 14.21 36.61 -15.81
C PRO A 335 14.51 35.60 -14.70
N MET A 336 13.55 35.40 -13.80
CA MET A 336 13.65 34.43 -12.69
C MET A 336 12.73 33.25 -12.96
N SER A 337 13.26 32.03 -12.93
CA SER A 337 12.46 30.80 -13.04
C SER A 337 12.13 30.26 -11.64
N ILE A 338 10.83 30.15 -11.33
CA ILE A 338 10.33 29.52 -10.11
C ILE A 338 9.75 28.17 -10.50
N LEU A 339 10.41 27.07 -10.13
CA LEU A 339 9.96 25.73 -10.48
C LEU A 339 8.76 25.30 -9.63
N PHE A 340 7.86 24.52 -10.24
CA PHE A 340 6.79 23.86 -9.50
C PHE A 340 7.33 22.61 -8.81
N GLY A 341 7.00 22.49 -7.52
CA GLY A 341 7.01 21.20 -6.84
C GLY A 341 5.90 20.30 -7.40
N GLY A 342 5.99 19.01 -7.10
CA GLY A 342 5.04 18.00 -7.56
C GLY A 342 5.35 17.46 -8.95
N ASP A 343 4.91 16.23 -9.19
CA ASP A 343 4.95 15.58 -10.49
C ASP A 343 3.61 15.63 -11.23
N GLY A 344 2.60 16.26 -10.61
CA GLY A 344 1.24 16.34 -11.12
C GLY A 344 0.42 15.07 -10.89
N SER A 345 0.90 14.17 -10.02
CA SER A 345 0.13 13.02 -9.56
C SER A 345 -0.95 13.46 -8.56
N TYR A 346 -1.89 12.56 -8.30
CA TYR A 346 -2.91 12.80 -7.27
C TYR A 346 -2.30 12.96 -5.85
N MET A 347 -1.15 12.31 -5.60
CA MET A 347 -0.45 12.36 -4.31
C MET A 347 0.49 13.56 -4.18
N ALA A 348 1.01 14.08 -5.29
CA ALA A 348 1.91 15.23 -5.33
C ALA A 348 1.50 16.17 -6.50
N PRO A 349 0.41 16.95 -6.31
CA PRO A 349 -0.05 17.89 -7.31
C PRO A 349 0.99 18.99 -7.53
N PHE A 350 0.94 19.65 -8.68
CA PHE A 350 1.82 20.80 -8.93
C PHE A 350 1.55 21.91 -7.93
N SER A 351 2.63 22.47 -7.37
CA SER A 351 2.53 23.59 -6.44
C SER A 351 3.74 24.50 -6.53
N ILE A 352 3.51 25.80 -6.35
CA ILE A 352 4.55 26.81 -6.14
C ILE A 352 4.74 26.93 -4.64
N GLN A 353 5.97 26.67 -4.22
CA GLN A 353 6.40 26.90 -2.85
C GLN A 353 6.82 28.37 -2.71
N SER A 354 6.14 29.12 -1.84
CA SER A 354 6.47 30.50 -1.51
C SER A 354 7.18 30.55 -0.16
N ASP A 355 8.50 30.44 -0.18
CA ASP A 355 9.32 30.59 1.03
C ASP A 355 9.48 32.05 1.43
N ASN A 356 9.96 32.29 2.64
CA ASN A 356 10.27 33.64 3.14
C ASN A 356 11.22 34.41 2.22
N ILE A 357 12.23 33.75 1.66
CA ILE A 357 13.18 34.37 0.74
C ILE A 357 12.46 34.86 -0.52
N LEU A 358 11.65 34.00 -1.13
CA LEU A 358 10.91 34.34 -2.34
C LEU A 358 9.87 35.44 -2.05
N THR A 359 9.13 35.34 -0.95
CA THR A 359 8.19 36.36 -0.52
C THR A 359 8.90 37.70 -0.27
N SER A 360 10.04 37.69 0.44
CA SER A 360 10.80 38.91 0.73
C SER A 360 11.36 39.55 -0.55
N LEU A 361 11.89 38.75 -1.47
CA LEU A 361 12.34 39.22 -2.78
C LEU A 361 11.19 39.81 -3.60
N MET A 362 10.04 39.16 -3.63
CA MET A 362 8.85 39.66 -4.33
C MET A 362 8.25 40.90 -3.66
N SER A 363 8.40 41.04 -2.34
CA SER A 363 7.91 42.18 -1.57
C SER A 363 8.51 43.52 -2.02
N GLN A 364 9.71 43.49 -2.60
CA GLN A 364 10.36 44.67 -3.17
C GLN A 364 9.62 45.26 -4.39
N MET A 365 8.74 44.47 -5.04
CA MET A 365 8.00 44.88 -6.25
C MET A 365 6.49 44.89 -6.06
N VAL A 366 5.98 43.95 -5.28
CA VAL A 366 4.56 43.72 -5.09
C VAL A 366 4.29 43.52 -3.60
N PRO A 367 3.23 44.11 -3.02
CA PRO A 367 2.91 43.90 -1.61
C PRO A 367 2.82 42.41 -1.27
N PRO A 368 3.38 41.96 -0.13
CA PRO A 368 3.41 40.54 0.25
C PRO A 368 2.02 39.87 0.17
N THR A 369 0.97 40.59 0.57
CA THR A 369 -0.42 40.11 0.51
C THR A 369 -0.89 39.78 -0.91
N THR A 370 -0.44 40.55 -1.91
CA THR A 370 -0.78 40.31 -3.31
C THR A 370 -0.01 39.12 -3.86
N TRP A 371 1.27 38.98 -3.49
CA TRP A 371 2.08 37.81 -3.82
C TRP A 371 1.49 36.53 -3.22
N TYR A 372 1.13 36.54 -1.93
CA TYR A 372 0.51 35.39 -1.27
C TYR A 372 -0.83 35.00 -1.92
N ARG A 373 -1.69 35.97 -2.23
CA ARG A 373 -2.96 35.70 -2.93
C ARG A 373 -2.73 35.11 -4.33
N MET A 374 -1.74 35.62 -5.07
CA MET A 374 -1.36 35.06 -6.36
C MET A 374 -0.87 33.62 -6.23
N ALA A 375 0.06 33.35 -5.31
CA ALA A 375 0.61 32.01 -5.08
C ALA A 375 -0.48 31.01 -4.64
N ALA A 376 -1.35 31.41 -3.71
CA ALA A 376 -2.47 30.59 -3.26
C ALA A 376 -3.49 30.32 -4.38
N GLY A 377 -3.87 31.35 -5.14
CA GLY A 377 -4.78 31.23 -6.27
C GLY A 377 -4.22 30.34 -7.38
N LEU A 378 -2.93 30.48 -7.67
CA LEU A 378 -2.23 29.64 -8.65
C LEU A 378 -2.12 28.20 -8.17
N ASN A 379 -1.78 27.96 -6.90
CA ASN A 379 -1.76 26.62 -6.31
C ASN A 379 -3.15 25.94 -6.34
N ALA A 380 -4.23 26.70 -6.15
CA ALA A 380 -5.58 26.16 -6.29
C ALA A 380 -5.87 25.66 -7.72
N GLN A 381 -5.40 26.39 -8.73
CA GLN A 381 -5.53 25.96 -10.13
C GLN A 381 -4.59 24.81 -10.47
N LEU A 382 -3.33 24.86 -10.04
CA LEU A 382 -2.32 23.83 -10.31
C LEU A 382 -2.72 22.44 -9.80
N ARG A 383 -3.48 22.37 -8.70
CA ARG A 383 -4.07 21.11 -8.19
C ARG A 383 -5.01 20.40 -9.18
N LEU A 384 -5.65 21.16 -10.07
CA LEU A 384 -6.60 20.62 -11.06
C LEU A 384 -5.93 20.30 -12.40
N VAL A 385 -4.71 20.79 -12.62
CA VAL A 385 -4.03 20.69 -13.89
C VAL A 385 -3.47 19.29 -14.10
N ARG A 386 -3.89 18.65 -15.20
CA ARG A 386 -3.32 17.36 -15.63
C ARG A 386 -1.99 17.57 -16.34
N ARG A 387 -0.98 16.77 -15.97
CA ARG A 387 0.36 16.77 -16.56
C ARG A 387 0.38 16.71 -18.10
N GLY A 388 -0.53 15.94 -18.69
CA GLY A 388 -0.64 15.82 -20.15
C GLY A 388 -1.04 17.12 -20.85
N ARG A 389 -1.85 17.97 -20.21
CA ARG A 389 -2.22 19.28 -20.77
C ARG A 389 -1.04 20.26 -20.70
N LEU A 390 -0.27 20.25 -19.61
CA LEU A 390 0.94 21.08 -19.51
C LEU A 390 1.98 20.76 -20.59
N ARG A 391 2.18 19.47 -20.90
CA ARG A 391 3.11 19.05 -21.98
C ARG A 391 2.72 19.60 -23.35
N VAL A 392 1.42 19.75 -23.61
CA VAL A 392 0.90 20.19 -24.90
C VAL A 392 0.86 21.71 -24.99
N THR A 393 0.53 22.39 -23.89
CA THR A 393 0.34 23.85 -23.87
C THR A 393 1.66 24.61 -23.71
N PHE A 394 2.63 24.07 -22.97
CA PHE A 394 3.87 24.77 -22.66
C PHE A 394 5.07 24.06 -23.30
N ARG A 395 5.96 24.85 -23.92
CA ARG A 395 7.24 24.32 -24.40
C ARG A 395 8.09 24.00 -23.18
N PRO A 396 8.67 22.80 -23.06
CA PRO A 396 9.53 22.49 -21.93
C PRO A 396 10.67 23.50 -21.87
N ALA A 397 10.84 24.19 -20.75
CA ALA A 397 12.08 24.88 -20.42
C ALA A 397 13.20 23.84 -20.32
N THR A 398 13.83 23.50 -21.45
CA THR A 398 14.96 22.58 -21.47
C THR A 398 16.22 23.31 -21.00
N THR A 399 16.44 23.32 -19.70
CA THR A 399 17.80 23.38 -19.14
C THR A 399 18.17 21.94 -18.76
N SER A 400 19.02 21.30 -19.57
CA SER A 400 19.61 19.97 -19.29
C SER A 400 18.67 18.74 -19.28
N GLY A 401 17.77 18.62 -20.26
CA GLY A 401 17.09 17.34 -20.55
C GLY A 401 15.96 16.91 -19.62
N HIS A 402 15.57 17.76 -18.66
CA HIS A 402 14.49 17.47 -17.70
C HIS A 402 13.32 18.45 -17.88
N CYS A 403 12.13 17.93 -18.22
CA CYS A 403 10.90 18.72 -18.22
C CYS A 403 10.44 18.98 -16.78
N GLN A 404 10.89 20.08 -16.17
CA GLN A 404 10.26 20.68 -14.99
C GLN A 404 9.45 21.90 -15.45
N TYR A 405 8.20 21.97 -14.99
CA TYR A 405 7.36 23.13 -15.24
C TYR A 405 7.62 24.19 -14.18
N GLY A 406 7.51 25.44 -14.57
CA GLY A 406 7.68 26.55 -13.65
C GLY A 406 7.01 27.82 -14.14
N LEU A 407 7.29 28.88 -13.41
CA LEU A 407 6.90 30.24 -13.70
C LEU A 407 8.16 31.03 -14.05
N LEU A 408 8.27 31.48 -15.30
CA LEU A 408 9.26 32.45 -15.72
C LEU A 408 8.72 33.85 -15.48
N VAL A 409 9.29 34.53 -14.50
CA VAL A 409 8.91 35.88 -14.12
C VAL A 409 9.83 36.86 -14.81
N HIS A 410 9.26 37.87 -15.46
CA HIS A 410 9.94 39.00 -16.08
C HIS A 410 9.51 40.30 -15.40
N ALA A 411 10.43 41.24 -15.20
CA ALA A 411 10.07 42.62 -14.94
C ALA A 411 10.01 43.39 -16.26
N VAL A 412 8.88 44.02 -16.53
CA VAL A 412 8.67 44.89 -17.70
C VAL A 412 8.61 46.32 -17.19
N GLU A 413 9.57 47.15 -17.57
CA GLU A 413 9.57 48.57 -17.22
C GLU A 413 8.41 49.28 -17.93
N LYS A 414 7.54 49.95 -17.16
CA LYS A 414 6.36 50.65 -17.71
C LYS A 414 6.59 52.15 -17.89
N LYS A 415 7.30 52.80 -16.95
CA LYS A 415 7.70 54.23 -16.95
C LYS A 415 8.53 54.51 -15.68
N ALA A 416 9.62 55.28 -15.81
CA ALA A 416 10.45 55.86 -14.73
C ALA A 416 10.36 55.10 -13.38
N ASN A 417 11.15 54.03 -13.24
CA ASN A 417 11.25 53.19 -12.03
C ASN A 417 9.96 52.46 -11.59
N ARG A 418 8.92 52.38 -12.43
CA ARG A 418 7.78 51.48 -12.22
C ARG A 418 7.87 50.26 -13.12
N TYR A 419 7.92 49.10 -12.52
CA TYR A 419 8.03 47.81 -13.19
C TYR A 419 6.76 47.00 -13.00
N LEU A 420 6.34 46.30 -14.05
CA LEU A 420 5.24 45.34 -14.06
C LEU A 420 5.82 43.92 -14.07
N LEU A 421 5.42 43.07 -13.14
CA LEU A 421 5.77 41.65 -13.20
C LEU A 421 4.89 40.94 -14.22
N LYS A 422 5.51 40.33 -15.22
CA LYS A 422 4.88 39.43 -16.18
C LYS A 422 5.35 38.01 -15.89
N ALA A 423 4.43 37.15 -15.50
CA ALA A 423 4.71 35.75 -15.24
C ALA A 423 4.21 34.88 -16.41
N LEU A 424 5.09 34.06 -16.97
CA LEU A 424 4.79 33.11 -18.03
C LEU A 424 5.03 31.71 -17.49
N MET A 425 4.10 30.78 -17.75
CA MET A 425 4.28 29.39 -17.39
C MET A 425 5.15 28.73 -18.46
N VAL A 426 6.20 28.00 -18.04
CA VAL A 426 7.20 27.38 -18.93
C VAL A 426 7.46 25.95 -18.51
#